data_AF-A0A086ZH29-F1
#
_entry.id   AF-A0A086ZH29-F1
#
_cell.length_a   1.000
_cell.length_b   1.000
_cell.length_c   1.000
_cell.angle_alpha   90.00
_cell.angle_beta   90.00
_cell.angle_gamma   90.00
#
_symmetry.space_group_name_H-M   'P 1'
#
loop_
_entity.id
_entity.type
_entity.pdbx_description
1 polymer ?
#
loop_
_entity_poly.entity_id
_entity_poly.type
_entity_poly.pdbx_seq_one_letter_code
_entity_poly.pdbx_strand_id
1 'polypeptide(L)'
;MAIKSSGVEAQGAIAELTGLDASEYANQSVDFSSSTVPSMLAGQLICNALMGDTSNVVSCVLTQANKFPQLAHVFEERDQEAARDWKGQ
;
A
#
# COMPACT_ATOMS: atom_id res chain seq x y z
N MET A 1 -19.73 5.47 -17.11
CA MET A 1 -18.37 5.15 -16.64
C MET A 1 -18.33 5.55 -15.17
N ALA A 2 -18.51 4.60 -14.25
CA ALA A 2 -18.43 4.88 -12.81
C ALA A 2 -16.99 4.59 -12.37
N ILE A 3 -16.24 5.63 -11.97
CA ILE A 3 -14.94 5.43 -11.34
C ILE A 3 -15.22 4.86 -9.95
N LYS A 4 -15.01 3.56 -9.79
CA LYS A 4 -15.06 2.88 -8.51
C LYS A 4 -13.64 2.80 -7.99
N SER A 5 -13.38 3.39 -6.82
CA SER A 5 -12.14 3.16 -6.08
C SER A 5 -12.08 1.71 -5.61
N SER A 6 -11.00 0.98 -5.90
CA SER A 6 -10.77 -0.36 -5.34
C SER A 6 -9.76 -0.26 -4.20
N GLY A 7 -10.23 -0.06 -2.97
CA GLY A 7 -9.38 0.07 -1.78
C GLY A 7 -8.75 -1.23 -1.28
N VAL A 8 -9.10 -2.38 -1.86
CA VAL A 8 -8.74 -3.72 -1.37
C VAL A 8 -7.23 -3.93 -1.31
N GLU A 9 -6.49 -3.51 -2.34
CA GLU A 9 -5.02 -3.66 -2.37
C GLU A 9 -4.32 -2.74 -1.35
N ALA A 10 -4.85 -1.55 -1.11
CA ALA A 10 -4.28 -0.64 -0.12
C ALA A 10 -4.57 -1.04 1.32
N GLN A 11 -5.68 -1.73 1.58
CA GLN A 11 -6.00 -2.17 2.94
C GLN A 11 -5.02 -3.23 3.43
N GLY A 12 -4.69 -4.21 2.58
CA GLY A 12 -3.63 -5.15 2.87
C GLY A 12 -2.31 -4.42 3.15
N ALA A 13 -1.98 -3.43 2.31
CA ALA A 13 -0.78 -2.64 2.47
C ALA A 13 -0.73 -1.80 3.75
N ILE A 14 -1.83 -1.14 4.12
CA ILE A 14 -1.95 -0.35 5.35
C ILE A 14 -1.85 -1.26 6.57
N ALA A 15 -2.56 -2.39 6.57
CA ALA A 15 -2.57 -3.31 7.69
C ALA A 15 -1.19 -3.91 7.93
N GLU A 16 -0.47 -4.26 6.87
CA GLU A 16 0.89 -4.79 6.97
C GLU A 16 1.92 -3.72 7.38
N LEU A 17 1.76 -2.47 6.91
CA LEU A 17 2.64 -1.35 7.29
C LEU A 17 2.41 -0.84 8.72
N THR A 18 1.16 -0.80 9.18
CA THR A 18 0.78 -0.11 10.44
C THR A 18 0.35 -1.06 11.56
N GLY A 19 0.06 -2.32 11.25
CA GLY A 19 -0.54 -3.28 12.18
C GLY A 19 -2.01 -3.02 12.50
N LEU A 20 -2.65 -2.06 11.83
CA LEU A 20 -4.05 -1.69 12.04
C LEU A 20 -4.95 -2.37 11.02
N ASP A 21 -6.02 -3.00 11.49
CA ASP A 21 -7.00 -3.61 10.60
C ASP A 21 -7.80 -2.52 9.84
N ALA A 22 -7.48 -2.36 8.55
CA ALA A 22 -8.15 -1.42 7.67
C ALA A 22 -9.33 -2.05 6.90
N SER A 23 -9.71 -3.30 7.20
CA SER A 23 -10.76 -4.03 6.46
C SER A 23 -12.14 -3.36 6.53
N GLU A 24 -12.43 -2.59 7.58
CA GLU A 24 -13.70 -1.84 7.71
C GLU A 24 -13.84 -0.70 6.68
N TYR A 25 -12.73 -0.29 6.05
CA TYR A 25 -12.71 0.76 5.02
C TYR A 25 -12.69 0.18 3.60
N ALA A 26 -12.90 -1.14 3.45
CA ALA A 26 -13.08 -1.87 2.19
C ALA A 26 -14.15 -1.27 1.29
N ASN A 27 -13.75 -0.95 0.05
CA ASN A 27 -14.64 -0.49 -1.02
C ASN A 27 -15.51 0.73 -0.67
N GLN A 28 -15.02 1.60 0.22
CA GLN A 28 -15.65 2.89 0.41
C GLN A 28 -15.39 3.77 -0.82
N SER A 29 -16.42 3.94 -1.64
CA SER A 29 -16.48 4.99 -2.64
C SER A 29 -17.28 6.14 -2.06
N VAL A 30 -16.84 7.38 -2.31
CA VAL A 30 -17.68 8.53 -2.03
C VAL A 30 -18.82 8.53 -3.04
N ASP A 31 -20.05 8.39 -2.56
CA ASP A 31 -21.26 8.50 -3.35
C ASP A 31 -22.13 9.65 -2.83
N PHE A 32 -22.40 10.62 -3.70
CA PHE A 32 -23.23 11.78 -3.39
C PHE A 32 -24.69 11.62 -3.83
N SER A 33 -25.14 10.37 -4.09
CA SER A 33 -26.50 10.08 -4.58
C SER A 33 -26.78 10.79 -5.92
N SER A 34 -28.05 10.95 -6.31
CA SER A 34 -28.51 11.54 -7.58
C SER A 34 -28.27 13.06 -7.70
N SER A 35 -27.14 13.54 -7.21
CA SER A 35 -26.74 14.94 -7.33
C SER A 35 -26.56 15.32 -8.80
N THR A 36 -27.32 16.32 -9.24
CA THR A 36 -27.27 16.85 -10.61
C THR A 36 -26.36 18.08 -10.73
N VAL A 37 -25.73 18.51 -9.63
CA VAL A 37 -24.86 19.69 -9.62
C VAL A 37 -23.48 19.29 -10.19
N PRO A 38 -23.00 19.92 -11.27
CA PRO A 38 -21.75 19.53 -11.92
C PRO A 38 -20.52 19.52 -11.00
N SER A 39 -20.44 20.46 -10.05
CA SER A 39 -19.34 20.52 -9.08
C SER A 39 -19.33 19.34 -8.11
N MET A 40 -20.51 18.82 -7.72
CA MET A 40 -20.60 17.64 -6.86
C MET A 40 -20.16 16.38 -7.61
N LEU A 41 -20.53 16.23 -8.88
CA LEU A 41 -20.07 15.13 -9.74
C LEU A 41 -18.56 15.17 -9.96
N ALA A 42 -18.00 16.36 -10.23
CA ALA A 42 -16.56 16.55 -10.34
C ALA A 42 -15.84 16.23 -9.02
N GLY A 43 -16.39 16.67 -7.88
CA GLY A 43 -15.88 16.35 -6.56
C GLY A 43 -15.88 14.84 -6.28
N GLN A 44 -16.94 14.13 -6.65
CA GLN A 44 -17.02 12.68 -6.53
C GLN A 44 -15.89 11.98 -7.29
N LEU A 45 -15.66 12.39 -8.54
CA LEU A 45 -14.61 11.87 -9.39
C LEU A 45 -13.22 12.09 -8.78
N ILE A 46 -12.93 13.31 -8.33
CA ILE A 46 -11.64 13.67 -7.74
C ILE A 46 -11.40 12.91 -6.44
N CYS A 47 -12.40 12.80 -5.55
CA CYS A 47 -12.27 12.07 -4.30
C CYS A 47 -11.98 10.58 -4.54
N ASN A 48 -12.71 9.94 -5.45
CA ASN A 48 -12.47 8.53 -5.76
C ASN A 48 -11.12 8.31 -6.44
N ALA A 49 -10.66 9.24 -7.29
CA ALA A 49 -9.33 9.20 -7.88
C ALA A 49 -8.23 9.34 -6.80
N LEU A 50 -8.34 10.33 -5.91
CA LEU A 50 -7.39 10.53 -4.80
C LEU A 50 -7.31 9.31 -3.88
N MET A 51 -8.44 8.66 -3.57
CA MET A 51 -8.44 7.42 -2.79
C MET A 51 -7.70 6.30 -3.52
N GLY A 52 -7.88 6.16 -4.85
CA GLY A 52 -7.15 5.20 -5.67
C GLY A 52 -5.64 5.49 -5.73
N ASP A 53 -5.25 6.74 -5.94
CA ASP A 53 -3.85 7.12 -6.02
C ASP A 53 -3.13 6.94 -4.68
N THR A 54 -3.78 7.33 -3.58
CA THR A 54 -3.25 7.09 -2.23
C THR A 54 -3.08 5.61 -1.96
N SER A 55 -4.05 4.80 -2.42
CA SER A 55 -4.01 3.35 -2.31
C SER A 55 -2.78 2.76 -3.01
N ASN A 56 -2.50 3.22 -4.23
CA ASN A 56 -1.33 2.79 -5.01
C ASN A 56 -0.01 3.19 -4.34
N VAL A 57 0.07 4.39 -3.77
CA VAL A 57 1.26 4.85 -3.06
C VAL A 57 1.55 3.95 -1.86
N VAL A 58 0.54 3.63 -1.05
CA VAL A 58 0.73 2.78 0.13
C VAL A 58 1.15 1.36 -0.27
N SER A 59 0.55 0.78 -1.32
CA SER A 59 0.96 -0.52 -1.86
C SER A 59 2.41 -0.53 -2.34
N CYS A 60 2.85 0.54 -3.01
CA CYS A 60 4.24 0.69 -3.43
C CYS A 60 5.20 0.76 -2.23
N VAL A 61 4.86 1.57 -1.22
CA VAL A 61 5.66 1.69 0.02
C VAL A 61 5.76 0.34 0.71
N LEU A 62 4.66 -0.41 0.83
CA LEU A 62 4.70 -1.76 1.41
C LEU A 62 5.64 -2.67 0.62
N THR A 63 5.51 -2.67 -0.71
CA THR A 63 6.35 -3.49 -1.59
C THR A 63 7.84 -3.19 -1.39
N GLN A 64 8.21 -1.93 -1.17
CA GLN A 64 9.60 -1.58 -0.84
C GLN A 64 9.97 -1.96 0.59
N ALA A 65 9.07 -1.79 1.56
CA ALA A 65 9.31 -2.16 2.95
C ALA A 65 9.61 -3.66 3.10
N ASN A 66 8.89 -4.50 2.36
CA ASN A 66 9.06 -5.95 2.35
C ASN A 66 10.41 -6.42 1.77
N LYS A 67 11.21 -5.53 1.19
CA LYS A 67 12.58 -5.84 0.76
C LYS A 67 13.59 -5.74 1.90
N PHE A 68 13.34 -4.96 2.96
CA PHE A 68 14.29 -4.81 4.06
C PHE A 68 14.59 -6.13 4.79
N PRO A 69 13.60 -6.97 5.14
CA PRO A 69 13.88 -8.28 5.74
C PRO A 69 14.69 -9.20 4.82
N GLN A 70 14.39 -9.17 3.51
CA GLN A 70 15.12 -9.97 2.52
C GLN A 70 16.58 -9.53 2.42
N LEU A 71 16.82 -8.21 2.36
CA LEU A 71 18.16 -7.64 2.35
C LEU A 71 18.91 -7.94 3.65
N ALA A 72 18.24 -7.89 4.80
CA ALA A 72 18.83 -8.25 6.09
C ALA A 72 19.28 -9.71 6.12
N HIS A 73 18.48 -10.64 5.60
CA HIS A 73 18.85 -12.05 5.49
C HIS A 73 20.08 -12.25 4.60
N VAL A 74 20.10 -11.61 3.42
CA VAL A 74 21.26 -11.69 2.51
C VAL A 74 22.52 -11.13 3.18
N PHE A 75 22.41 -10.04 3.94
CA PHE A 75 23.56 -9.51 4.68
C PHE A 75 24.02 -10.45 5.79
N GLU A 76 23.09 -11.07 6.53
CA GLU A 76 23.42 -12.04 7.57
C GLU A 76 24.16 -13.26 7.00
N GLU A 77 23.72 -13.80 5.86
CA GLU A 77 24.40 -14.90 5.18
C GLU A 77 25.82 -14.50 4.76
N ARG A 78 25.99 -13.32 4.16
CA ARG A 78 27.31 -12.82 3.74
C ARG A 78 28.24 -12.55 4.92
N ASP A 79 27.72 -12.02 6.02
CA ASP A 79 28.50 -11.79 7.24
C ASP A 79 28.94 -13.12 7.86
N GLN A 80 28.08 -14.15 7.85
CA GLN A 80 28.44 -15.50 8.31
C GLN A 80 29.51 -16.15 7.43
N GLU A 81 29.42 -16.03 6.11
CA GLU A 81 30.43 -16.54 5.17
C GLU A 81 31.77 -15.83 5.38
N ALA A 82 31.78 -14.50 5.44
CA ALA A 82 32.99 -13.72 5.70
C ALA A 82 33.62 -14.06 7.06
N ALA A 83 32.81 -14.29 8.09
CA ALA A 83 33.29 -14.71 9.40
C ALA A 83 33.90 -16.13 9.40
N ARG A 84 33.39 -17.05 8.57
CA ARG A 84 33.97 -18.39 8.38
C ARG A 84 35.32 -18.30 7.67
N ASP A 85 35.40 -17.53 6.60
CA ASP A 85 36.65 -17.33 5.84
C ASP A 85 37.73 -16.67 6.71
N TRP A 86 37.37 -15.71 7.56
CA TRP A 86 38.29 -15.07 8.50
C TRP A 86 38.82 -16.03 9.57
N LYS A 87 37.99 -16.96 10.06
CA LYS A 87 38.39 -17.96 11.07
C LYS A 87 39.16 -19.15 10.50
N GLY A 88 39.15 -19.32 9.18
CA GLY A 88 39.89 -20.37 8.47
C GLY A 88 41.32 -19.99 8.09
N GLN A 89 41.74 -18.74 8.34
CA GLN A 89 43.13 -18.26 8.29
C GLN A 89 43.78 -18.33 9.68
#